data_AF-A0A437USG5-F1
#
_entry.id   AF-A0A437USG5-F1
#
_cell.length_a   1.000
_cell.length_b   1.000
_cell.length_c   1.000
_cell.angle_alpha   90.00
_cell.angle_beta   90.00
_cell.angle_gamma   90.00
#
_symmetry.space_group_name_H-M   'P 1'
#
loop_
_entity.id
_entity.type
_entity.pdbx_description
1 polymer ?
#
loop_
_entity_poly.entity_id
_entity_poly.type
_entity_poly.pdbx_seq_one_letter_code
_entity_poly.pdbx_strand_id
1 'polypeptide(L)'
;MNRLKKIWSLSAIVGMLISSFPLSIFAETIESAEVVINQALITDTTDQEITETNRVKHKAAVKLKLDWSLAKATLIEENTIVTVNLPANLNFPDQSGSLADGMGNYQVTNQQLLFQFAKNYEETEDGRAPEFTSAKFYEGLLELTAETTAEDLDTETVGFGDNLVSTIYYDKKVDPAADPLE
;
A
#
# COMPACT_ATOMS: atom_id res chain seq x y z
N MET A 1 -22.51 7.31 -65.13
CA MET A 1 -23.47 8.18 -64.40
C MET A 1 -24.78 7.42 -64.25
N ASN A 2 -25.32 7.35 -63.03
CA ASN A 2 -26.66 6.88 -62.64
C ASN A 2 -26.92 5.34 -62.61
N ARG A 3 -27.30 4.67 -61.51
CA ARG A 3 -27.67 5.09 -60.14
C ARG A 3 -27.41 3.97 -59.10
N LEU A 4 -26.93 4.41 -57.94
CA LEU A 4 -27.06 3.79 -56.61
C LEU A 4 -28.51 3.35 -56.29
N LYS A 5 -28.73 2.24 -55.56
CA LYS A 5 -28.94 2.19 -54.08
C LYS A 5 -29.62 0.88 -53.62
N LYS A 6 -29.20 0.46 -52.40
CA LYS A 6 -29.89 -0.34 -51.37
C LYS A 6 -29.82 -1.87 -51.46
N ILE A 7 -29.67 -2.65 -50.39
CA ILE A 7 -29.10 -2.57 -49.03
C ILE A 7 -29.48 -3.94 -48.43
N TRP A 8 -28.52 -4.67 -47.85
CA TRP A 8 -28.65 -5.63 -46.73
C TRP A 8 -29.43 -6.94 -46.95
N SER A 9 -28.76 -8.08 -46.76
CA SER A 9 -28.78 -8.82 -45.48
C SER A 9 -28.46 -10.31 -45.66
N LEU A 10 -28.09 -10.92 -44.54
CA LEU A 10 -27.91 -12.36 -44.27
C LEU A 10 -26.60 -13.01 -44.74
N SER A 11 -25.52 -12.56 -44.09
CA SER A 11 -24.51 -13.47 -43.55
C SER A 11 -25.19 -14.50 -42.64
N ALA A 12 -25.21 -15.76 -43.06
CA ALA A 12 -25.42 -16.90 -42.19
C ALA A 12 -24.59 -18.05 -42.77
N ILE A 13 -24.02 -18.86 -41.88
CA ILE A 13 -23.10 -19.99 -42.14
C ILE A 13 -21.62 -19.60 -42.07
N VAL A 14 -21.18 -19.31 -40.85
CA VAL A 14 -19.92 -19.87 -40.34
C VAL A 14 -20.24 -20.55 -39.02
N GLY A 15 -20.56 -21.84 -39.11
CA GLY A 15 -20.51 -22.75 -37.97
C GLY A 15 -19.16 -23.45 -37.95
N MET A 16 -18.79 -23.92 -36.75
CA MET A 16 -17.61 -24.73 -36.40
C MET A 16 -16.37 -23.93 -35.98
N LEU A 17 -16.27 -23.67 -34.67
CA LEU A 17 -15.25 -24.26 -33.79
C LEU A 17 -15.52 -23.76 -32.36
N ILE A 18 -16.52 -24.36 -31.69
CA ILE A 18 -16.63 -24.27 -30.24
C ILE A 18 -15.61 -25.27 -29.69
N SER A 19 -14.36 -24.85 -29.57
CA SER A 19 -13.38 -25.56 -28.77
C SER A 19 -13.80 -25.41 -27.31
N SER A 20 -14.25 -26.51 -26.75
CA SER A 20 -14.52 -26.76 -25.35
C SER A 20 -13.31 -26.40 -24.48
N PHE A 21 -13.28 -25.17 -23.99
CA PHE A 21 -12.72 -24.88 -22.68
C PHE A 21 -13.92 -24.78 -21.73
N PRO A 22 -13.98 -25.55 -20.63
CA PRO A 22 -14.88 -25.20 -19.55
C PRO A 22 -14.40 -23.87 -19.00
N LEU A 23 -15.03 -22.77 -19.42
CA LEU A 23 -15.03 -21.55 -18.63
C LEU A 23 -15.88 -21.88 -17.40
N SER A 24 -15.25 -22.45 -16.39
CA SER A 24 -15.77 -22.37 -15.02
C SER A 24 -15.66 -20.91 -14.61
N ILE A 25 -16.59 -20.09 -15.10
CA ILE A 25 -16.77 -18.73 -14.62
C ILE A 25 -17.49 -18.89 -13.30
N PHE A 26 -16.73 -19.07 -12.22
CA PHE A 26 -17.19 -18.54 -10.94
C PHE A 26 -17.22 -17.03 -11.14
N ALA A 27 -18.37 -16.52 -11.54
CA ALA A 27 -18.68 -15.10 -11.47
C ALA A 27 -18.92 -14.74 -10.00
N GLU A 28 -17.92 -15.01 -9.16
CA GLU A 28 -17.79 -14.34 -7.89
C GLU A 28 -16.91 -13.14 -8.21
N THR A 29 -17.49 -11.95 -8.10
CA THR A 29 -16.75 -10.70 -8.26
C THR A 29 -15.68 -10.71 -7.18
N ILE A 30 -14.44 -11.11 -7.52
CA ILE A 30 -13.32 -11.03 -6.60
C ILE A 30 -13.16 -9.54 -6.31
N GLU A 31 -13.63 -9.10 -5.15
CA GLU A 31 -13.46 -7.73 -4.72
C GLU A 31 -11.96 -7.43 -4.69
N SER A 32 -11.57 -6.26 -5.20
CA SER A 32 -10.16 -5.89 -5.22
C SER A 32 -9.62 -5.83 -3.80
N ALA A 33 -8.48 -6.46 -3.56
CA ALA A 33 -7.76 -6.34 -2.31
C ALA A 33 -7.42 -4.88 -2.03
N GLU A 34 -7.63 -4.47 -0.79
CA GLU A 34 -7.34 -3.12 -0.29
C GLU A 34 -6.60 -3.26 1.03
N VAL A 35 -5.62 -2.39 1.25
CA VAL A 35 -4.83 -2.32 2.49
C VAL A 35 -5.19 -1.04 3.22
N VAL A 36 -5.44 -1.17 4.51
CA VAL A 36 -5.71 -0.05 5.42
C VAL A 36 -4.56 0.04 6.41
N ILE A 37 -4.13 1.27 6.68
CA ILE A 37 -3.20 1.56 7.77
C ILE A 37 -4.02 1.88 9.00
N ASN A 38 -3.96 1.02 10.00
CA ASN A 38 -4.75 1.13 11.23
C ASN A 38 -4.08 2.08 12.23
N GLN A 39 -2.74 2.04 12.30
CA GLN A 39 -1.93 2.87 13.19
C GLN A 39 -0.61 3.26 12.52
N ALA A 40 -0.12 4.44 12.86
CA ALA A 40 1.16 4.94 12.41
C ALA A 40 1.89 5.62 13.57
N LEU A 41 3.11 5.17 13.82
CA LEU A 41 4.01 5.73 14.83
C LEU A 41 5.29 6.20 14.15
N ILE A 42 5.75 7.39 14.53
CA ILE A 42 7.02 7.93 14.04
C ILE A 42 8.00 7.92 15.21
N THR A 43 9.14 7.25 15.00
CA THR A 43 10.24 7.20 15.96
C THR A 43 11.51 7.78 15.37
N ASP A 44 12.46 8.12 16.23
CA ASP A 44 13.83 8.37 15.79
C ASP A 44 14.52 7.05 15.34
N THR A 45 15.78 7.16 14.91
CA THR A 45 16.58 6.01 14.46
C THR A 45 16.92 5.02 15.57
N THR A 46 16.69 5.38 16.84
CA THR A 46 16.91 4.55 18.04
C THR A 46 15.61 3.96 18.60
N ASP A 47 14.53 4.01 17.81
CA ASP A 47 13.21 3.47 18.15
C ASP A 47 12.52 4.18 19.32
N GLN A 48 12.91 5.42 19.65
CA GLN A 48 12.18 6.25 20.60
C GLN A 48 11.13 7.09 19.88
N GLU A 49 9.92 7.13 20.42
CA GLU A 49 8.81 7.94 19.88
C GLU A 49 9.17 9.43 19.87
N ILE A 50 8.85 10.11 18.77
CA ILE A 50 9.02 11.56 18.65
C ILE A 50 7.89 12.25 19.41
N THR A 51 8.26 13.06 20.39
CA THR A 51 7.32 13.77 21.29
C THR A 51 7.82 15.18 21.56
N GLU A 52 7.07 15.97 22.33
CA GLU A 52 7.51 17.32 22.71
C GLU A 52 8.85 17.33 23.48
N THR A 53 9.15 16.26 24.22
CA THR A 53 10.39 16.12 25.00
C THR A 53 11.47 15.29 24.27
N ASN A 54 11.09 14.46 23.31
CA ASN A 54 12.01 13.75 22.41
C ASN A 54 11.87 14.29 20.99
N ARG A 55 12.60 15.36 20.69
CA ARG A 55 12.53 16.10 19.43
C ARG A 55 13.57 15.59 18.44
N VAL A 56 13.31 15.82 17.16
CA VAL A 56 14.24 15.50 16.07
C VAL A 56 14.79 16.75 15.39
N LYS A 57 15.98 16.63 14.81
CA LYS A 57 16.51 17.68 13.95
C LYS A 57 15.68 17.81 12.67
N HIS A 58 15.73 18.99 12.08
CA HIS A 58 15.31 19.18 10.69
C HIS A 58 16.15 18.30 9.75
N LYS A 59 15.53 17.79 8.68
CA LYS A 59 16.17 16.90 7.70
C LYS A 59 16.83 15.67 8.34
N ALA A 60 16.19 15.11 9.36
CA ALA A 60 16.65 13.93 10.06
C ALA A 60 15.98 12.67 9.51
N ALA A 61 16.72 11.56 9.53
CA ALA A 61 16.15 10.24 9.32
C ALA A 61 15.25 9.86 10.51
N VAL A 62 14.10 9.27 10.20
CA VAL A 62 13.10 8.77 11.15
C VAL A 62 12.64 7.38 10.70
N LYS A 63 12.02 6.63 11.61
CA LYS A 63 11.35 5.37 11.27
C LYS A 63 9.85 5.53 11.42
N LEU A 64 9.10 4.95 10.48
CA LEU A 64 7.66 4.82 10.53
C LEU A 64 7.30 3.38 10.82
N LYS A 65 6.53 3.15 11.89
CA LYS A 65 5.95 1.84 12.21
C LYS A 65 4.48 1.89 11.86
N LEU A 66 4.08 1.10 10.87
CA LEU A 66 2.73 1.04 10.34
C LEU A 66 2.09 -0.29 10.73
N ASP A 67 1.01 -0.22 11.49
CA ASP A 67 0.08 -1.35 11.65
C ASP A 67 -0.87 -1.34 10.46
N TRP A 68 -0.92 -2.44 9.72
CA TRP A 68 -1.71 -2.55 8.50
C TRP A 68 -2.49 -3.87 8.46
N SER A 69 -3.60 -3.86 7.74
CA SER A 69 -4.38 -5.06 7.44
C SER A 69 -5.08 -4.95 6.10
N LEU A 70 -5.57 -6.08 5.58
CA LEU A 70 -6.54 -6.05 4.50
C LEU A 70 -7.83 -5.38 4.99
N ALA A 71 -8.49 -4.57 4.15
CA ALA A 71 -9.74 -3.90 4.52
C ALA A 71 -10.87 -4.90 4.86
N LYS A 72 -10.82 -6.09 4.27
CA LYS A 72 -11.77 -7.19 4.47
C LYS A 72 -11.16 -8.53 4.07
N ALA A 73 -11.74 -9.63 4.57
CA ALA A 73 -11.37 -10.98 4.18
C ALA A 73 -11.60 -11.19 2.67
N THR A 74 -10.51 -11.30 1.92
CA THR A 74 -10.51 -11.41 0.45
C THR A 74 -9.54 -12.52 0.05
N LEU A 75 -9.87 -13.28 -1.00
CA LEU A 75 -8.91 -14.20 -1.60
C LEU A 75 -7.85 -13.40 -2.35
N ILE A 76 -6.60 -13.72 -2.09
CA ILE A 76 -5.44 -13.07 -2.70
C ILE A 76 -4.75 -14.09 -3.59
N GLU A 77 -4.61 -13.73 -4.87
CA GLU A 77 -3.83 -14.49 -5.83
C GLU A 77 -2.35 -14.13 -5.73
N GLU A 78 -1.48 -15.04 -6.16
CA GLU A 78 -0.04 -14.84 -6.18
C GLU A 78 0.34 -13.59 -7.00
N ASN A 79 1.21 -12.75 -6.44
CA ASN A 79 1.64 -11.46 -7.02
C ASN A 79 0.53 -10.39 -7.13
N THR A 80 -0.55 -10.49 -6.35
CA THR A 80 -1.51 -9.38 -6.25
C THR A 80 -0.80 -8.14 -5.69
N ILE A 81 -0.88 -7.01 -6.40
CA ILE A 81 -0.27 -5.75 -5.98
C ILE A 81 -1.34 -4.80 -5.45
N VAL A 82 -1.11 -4.27 -4.25
CA VAL A 82 -1.92 -3.20 -3.65
C VAL A 82 -1.01 -2.03 -3.31
N THR A 83 -1.48 -0.81 -3.56
CA THR A 83 -0.68 0.41 -3.37
C THR A 83 -1.33 1.33 -2.35
N VAL A 84 -0.52 1.85 -1.44
CA VAL A 84 -0.86 2.86 -0.44
C VAL A 84 0.00 4.09 -0.68
N ASN A 85 -0.62 5.28 -0.74
CA ASN A 85 0.13 6.53 -0.86
C ASN A 85 0.75 6.91 0.49
N LEU A 86 2.02 7.30 0.49
CA LEU A 86 2.72 7.72 1.70
C LEU A 86 2.61 9.25 1.90
N PRO A 87 2.71 9.76 3.14
CA PRO A 87 2.58 11.18 3.43
C PRO A 87 3.60 12.05 2.67
N ALA A 88 3.13 13.03 1.90
CA ALA A 88 3.98 13.84 1.01
C ALA A 88 4.99 14.75 1.73
N ASN A 89 4.84 14.96 3.03
CA ASN A 89 5.69 15.82 3.84
C ASN A 89 6.87 15.08 4.50
N LEU A 90 7.00 13.79 4.23
CA LEU A 90 8.20 13.01 4.49
C LEU A 90 8.80 12.54 3.17
N ASN A 91 10.12 12.52 3.09
CA ASN A 91 10.84 11.93 1.97
C ASN A 91 11.08 10.44 2.26
N PHE A 92 10.59 9.57 1.39
CA PHE A 92 10.79 8.13 1.52
C PHE A 92 11.79 7.64 0.48
N PRO A 93 13.01 7.22 0.88
CA PRO A 93 13.93 6.60 -0.05
C PRO A 93 13.38 5.25 -0.54
N ASP A 94 13.79 4.87 -1.75
CA ASP A 94 13.50 3.55 -2.30
C ASP A 94 14.00 2.46 -1.34
N GLN A 95 13.10 1.57 -0.92
CA GLN A 95 13.41 0.46 -0.02
C GLN A 95 12.45 -0.69 -0.26
N SER A 96 12.82 -1.90 0.13
CA SER A 96 12.00 -3.10 -0.07
C SER A 96 12.34 -4.14 0.98
N GLY A 97 11.39 -5.03 1.26
CA GLY A 97 11.61 -6.16 2.15
C GLY A 97 10.50 -7.19 2.07
N SER A 98 10.59 -8.22 2.90
CA SER A 98 9.55 -9.24 3.00
C SER A 98 8.55 -8.89 4.09
N LEU A 99 7.28 -9.22 3.82
CA LEU A 99 6.23 -9.22 4.84
C LEU A 99 6.39 -10.46 5.71
N ALA A 100 5.88 -10.41 6.94
CA ALA A 100 5.94 -11.54 7.87
C ALA A 100 5.20 -12.77 7.32
N ASP A 101 5.50 -13.94 7.88
CA ASP A 101 4.79 -15.21 7.64
C ASP A 101 4.59 -15.61 6.17
N GLY A 102 5.49 -15.15 5.30
CA GLY A 102 5.41 -15.44 3.87
C GLY A 102 4.25 -14.75 3.16
N MET A 103 3.67 -13.70 3.74
CA MET A 103 2.54 -12.95 3.15
C MET A 103 2.90 -12.24 1.84
N GLY A 104 4.20 -12.11 1.52
CA GLY A 104 4.69 -11.50 0.30
C GLY A 104 5.83 -10.54 0.58
N ASN A 105 5.92 -9.49 -0.23
CA ASN A 105 6.96 -8.47 -0.13
C ASN A 105 6.34 -7.07 -0.17
N TYR A 106 7.12 -6.08 0.25
CA TYR A 106 6.80 -4.68 0.06
C TYR A 106 7.91 -3.94 -0.68
N GLN A 107 7.53 -2.86 -1.35
CA GLN A 107 8.44 -1.92 -1.96
C GLN A 107 7.94 -0.50 -1.74
N VAL A 108 8.83 0.41 -1.37
CA VAL A 108 8.57 1.85 -1.41
C VAL A 108 9.26 2.41 -2.63
N THR A 109 8.51 3.13 -3.45
CA THR A 109 9.04 3.89 -4.56
C THR A 109 8.07 4.99 -4.94
N ASN A 110 8.57 6.13 -5.44
CA ASN A 110 7.75 7.26 -5.89
C ASN A 110 6.67 7.69 -4.88
N GLN A 111 7.02 7.79 -3.59
CA GLN A 111 6.09 8.19 -2.53
C GLN A 111 4.90 7.21 -2.32
N GLN A 112 5.07 5.96 -2.75
CA GLN A 112 4.07 4.91 -2.63
C GLN A 112 4.66 3.69 -1.96
N LEU A 113 3.86 3.06 -1.11
CA LEU A 113 4.12 1.74 -0.55
C LEU A 113 3.31 0.71 -1.35
N LEU A 114 4.00 -0.21 -1.99
CA LEU A 114 3.43 -1.30 -2.76
C LEU A 114 3.56 -2.58 -1.94
N PHE A 115 2.44 -3.25 -1.70
CA PHE A 115 2.37 -4.61 -1.19
C PHE A 115 2.24 -5.55 -2.39
N GLN A 116 3.15 -6.50 -2.52
CA GLN A 116 3.05 -7.60 -3.47
C GLN A 116 2.81 -8.88 -2.67
N PHE A 117 1.56 -9.33 -2.65
CA PHE A 117 1.14 -10.44 -1.81
C PHE A 117 1.39 -11.80 -2.46
N ALA A 118 1.70 -12.78 -1.60
CA ALA A 118 1.61 -14.19 -1.94
C ALA A 118 0.15 -14.67 -1.90
N LYS A 119 -0.12 -15.82 -2.50
CA LYS A 119 -1.43 -16.46 -2.43
C LYS A 119 -1.80 -16.76 -0.96
N ASN A 120 -3.01 -16.39 -0.53
CA ASN A 120 -3.42 -16.52 0.87
C ASN A 120 -4.30 -17.75 1.19
N TYR A 121 -4.55 -18.61 0.21
CA TYR A 121 -5.39 -19.79 0.35
C TYR A 121 -4.76 -21.00 -0.35
N GLU A 122 -5.14 -22.20 0.11
CA GLU A 122 -4.82 -23.47 -0.53
C GLU A 122 -5.87 -23.82 -1.59
N GLU A 123 -5.47 -24.53 -2.64
CA GLU A 123 -6.43 -25.06 -3.61
C GLU A 123 -7.06 -26.36 -3.09
N THR A 124 -8.26 -26.69 -3.59
CA THR A 124 -8.88 -28.00 -3.40
C THR A 124 -7.96 -29.13 -3.87
N GLU A 125 -8.19 -30.37 -3.43
CA GLU A 125 -7.34 -31.52 -3.80
C GLU A 125 -7.18 -31.72 -5.32
N ASP A 126 -8.16 -31.31 -6.11
CA ASP A 126 -8.14 -31.38 -7.56
C ASP A 126 -7.49 -30.15 -8.24
N GLY A 127 -7.09 -29.13 -7.47
CA GLY A 127 -6.41 -27.92 -7.93
C GLY A 127 -7.28 -26.97 -8.74
N ARG A 128 -8.62 -27.07 -8.64
CA ARG A 128 -9.55 -26.36 -9.54
C ARG A 128 -10.31 -25.22 -8.88
N ALA A 129 -10.28 -25.14 -7.57
CA ALA A 129 -10.97 -24.12 -6.82
C ALA A 129 -10.20 -23.72 -5.55
N PRO A 130 -10.41 -22.51 -5.03
CA PRO A 130 -9.99 -22.14 -3.69
C PRO A 130 -10.63 -23.02 -2.62
N GLU A 131 -9.85 -23.48 -1.65
CA GLU A 131 -10.36 -23.98 -0.37
C GLU A 131 -10.59 -22.77 0.55
N PHE A 132 -11.79 -22.21 0.51
CA PHE A 132 -12.12 -20.96 1.21
C PHE A 132 -11.86 -21.00 2.72
N THR A 133 -11.94 -22.18 3.35
CA THR A 133 -11.67 -22.32 4.79
C THR A 133 -10.19 -22.18 5.15
N SER A 134 -9.30 -22.28 4.16
CA SER A 134 -7.84 -22.12 4.33
C SER A 134 -7.38 -20.66 4.18
N ALA A 135 -8.26 -19.77 3.70
CA ALA A 135 -7.90 -18.39 3.40
C ALA A 135 -7.46 -17.64 4.66
N LYS A 136 -6.27 -17.05 4.59
CA LYS A 136 -5.70 -16.25 5.69
C LYS A 136 -6.00 -14.78 5.50
N PHE A 137 -6.42 -14.12 6.57
CA PHE A 137 -6.49 -12.67 6.61
C PHE A 137 -5.08 -12.11 6.85
N TYR A 138 -4.61 -11.23 5.97
CA TYR A 138 -3.28 -10.64 6.08
C TYR A 138 -3.32 -9.33 6.85
N GLU A 139 -2.44 -9.23 7.84
CA GLU A 139 -2.22 -8.08 8.69
C GLU A 139 -0.80 -8.13 9.25
N GLY A 140 -0.27 -7.02 9.73
CA GLY A 140 1.01 -7.02 10.39
C GLY A 140 1.56 -5.64 10.69
N LEU A 141 2.80 -5.64 11.17
CA LEU A 141 3.57 -4.42 11.41
C LEU A 141 4.65 -4.29 10.35
N LEU A 142 4.75 -3.10 9.77
CA LEU A 142 5.75 -2.75 8.78
C LEU A 142 6.57 -1.55 9.25
N GLU A 143 7.89 -1.68 9.22
CA GLU A 143 8.80 -0.57 9.53
C GLU A 143 9.41 0.00 8.24
N LEU A 144 9.28 1.31 8.05
CA LEU A 144 9.85 2.05 6.93
C LEU A 144 10.81 3.11 7.44
N THR A 145 11.86 3.39 6.68
CA THR A 145 12.73 4.56 6.92
C THR A 145 12.24 5.74 6.09
N ALA A 146 12.24 6.94 6.68
CA ALA A 146 11.91 8.19 6.00
C ALA A 146 12.83 9.31 6.48
N GLU A 147 12.76 10.46 5.80
CA GLU A 147 13.47 11.68 6.18
C GLU A 147 12.47 12.82 6.34
N THR A 148 12.65 13.63 7.38
CA THR A 148 11.86 14.84 7.57
C THR A 148 12.22 15.88 6.52
N THR A 149 11.23 16.64 6.05
CA THR A 149 11.45 17.64 4.98
C THR A 149 11.41 19.08 5.49
N ALA A 150 10.81 19.31 6.65
CA ALA A 150 10.66 20.65 7.22
C ALA A 150 12.01 21.28 7.60
N GLU A 151 12.19 22.55 7.24
CA GLU A 151 13.40 23.32 7.56
C GLU A 151 13.21 24.24 8.78
N ASP A 152 11.99 24.77 8.96
CA ASP A 152 11.72 25.95 9.80
C ASP A 152 10.44 25.80 10.65
N LEU A 153 9.94 24.57 10.82
CA LEU A 153 8.73 24.30 11.63
C LEU A 153 9.10 23.74 13.01
N ASP A 154 8.47 24.22 14.07
CA ASP A 154 8.62 23.61 15.41
C ASP A 154 7.87 22.28 15.53
N THR A 155 6.75 22.14 14.82
CA THR A 155 5.95 20.92 14.76
C THR A 155 5.36 20.73 13.37
N GLU A 156 5.09 19.47 13.03
CA GLU A 156 4.49 19.10 11.76
C GLU A 156 3.53 17.93 11.92
N THR A 157 2.34 18.06 11.32
CA THR A 157 1.36 16.98 11.27
C THR A 157 1.59 16.13 10.02
N VAL A 158 1.71 14.82 10.21
CA VAL A 158 1.87 13.82 9.14
C VAL A 158 0.58 13.01 9.06
N GLY A 159 -0.06 12.99 7.89
CA GLY A 159 -1.33 12.30 7.66
C GLY A 159 -1.17 11.02 6.84
N PHE A 160 -1.77 9.93 7.31
CA PHE A 160 -1.66 8.58 6.73
C PHE A 160 -2.95 8.11 6.02
N GLY A 161 -3.92 9.01 5.83
CA GLY A 161 -5.27 8.65 5.36
C GLY A 161 -6.24 8.41 6.51
N ASP A 162 -7.54 8.36 6.22
CA ASP A 162 -8.63 8.00 7.16
C ASP A 162 -8.59 8.67 8.55
N ASN A 163 -8.13 9.92 8.60
CA ASN A 163 -7.93 10.73 9.83
C ASN A 163 -6.83 10.20 10.77
N LEU A 164 -6.00 9.27 10.33
CA LEU A 164 -4.81 8.84 11.04
C LEU A 164 -3.71 9.89 10.87
N VAL A 165 -3.31 10.50 11.98
CA VAL A 165 -2.30 11.57 12.01
C VAL A 165 -1.28 11.34 13.11
N SER A 166 -0.03 11.68 12.83
CA SER A 166 1.05 11.75 13.81
C SER A 166 1.63 13.17 13.83
N THR A 167 2.29 13.54 14.93
CA THR A 167 2.96 14.85 15.03
C THR A 167 4.45 14.65 15.21
N ILE A 168 5.24 15.33 14.39
CA ILE A 168 6.69 15.43 14.54
C ILE A 168 6.99 16.71 15.31
N TYR A 169 7.88 16.62 16.28
CA TYR A 169 8.38 17.75 17.05
C TYR A 169 9.84 17.98 16.70
N TYR A 170 10.15 19.18 16.21
CA TYR A 170 11.49 19.56 15.79
C TYR A 170 12.25 20.27 16.90
N ASP A 171 13.58 20.16 16.85
CA ASP A 171 14.48 20.99 17.64
C ASP A 171 14.22 22.47 17.33
N LYS A 172 14.01 23.27 18.37
CA LYS A 172 13.88 24.72 18.20
C LYS A 172 15.17 25.25 17.59
N LYS A 173 15.06 26.07 16.55
CA LYS A 173 16.21 26.85 16.08
C LYS A 173 16.75 27.67 17.26
N VAL A 174 17.98 27.39 17.67
CA VAL A 174 18.69 28.22 18.63
C VAL A 174 18.98 29.53 17.92
N ASP A 175 18.42 30.64 18.40
CA ASP A 175 18.77 31.95 17.89
C ASP A 175 20.22 32.25 18.31
N PRO A 176 21.18 32.32 17.37
CA PRO A 176 22.57 32.63 17.71
C PRO A 176 22.74 34.07 18.25
N ALA A 177 21.71 34.92 18.16
CA ALA A 177 21.66 36.25 18.74
C ALA A 177 20.97 36.31 20.12
N ALA A 178 20.46 35.19 20.65
CA ALA A 178 19.99 35.13 22.02
C ALA A 178 21.21 35.18 22.96
N ASP A 179 21.42 36.35 23.55
CA ASP A 179 22.45 36.64 24.55
C ASP A 179 22.46 35.53 25.62
N PRO A 180 23.60 34.89 25.95
CA PRO A 180 23.65 33.98 27.07
C PRO A 180 23.40 34.81 28.33
N LEU A 181 22.19 34.69 28.88
CA LEU A 181 21.87 35.27 30.18
C LEU A 181 22.86 34.71 31.22
N GLU A 182 23.63 35.61 31.83
CA GLU A 182 24.55 35.36 32.94
C GLU A 182 23.89 34.62 34.12
#